data_AF-A0AB34FDK3-F1
#
_entry.id   AF-A0AB34FDK3-F1
#
_cell.length_a   1.000
_cell.length_b   1.000
_cell.length_c   1.000
_cell.angle_alpha   90.00
_cell.angle_beta   90.00
_cell.angle_gamma   90.00
#
_symmetry.space_group_name_H-M   'P 1'
#
loop_
_entity.id
_entity.type
_entity.pdbx_description
1 polymer ?
#
loop_
_entity_poly.entity_id
_entity_poly.type
_entity_poly.pdbx_seq_one_letter_code
_entity_poly.pdbx_strand_id
1 'polypeptide(L)'
;MLPLCTDGPNQAALEQFFRQAVNREMIAFLADAAHTVASHPADIFSASPDIHNLLLPPSRCVESPPLRSVGHGLPTLEVFIAQLAITSNVQVPTLMSTIIFMARLKAKLRPTAQGLRCSPHRIFLASLIIAGKLLNDDSPTNKYWARYSSINTGEHTFGFNCTEVNLLEKQLLFLLSWKLRITEQDLWRELDVFLKPIRVRMVNETRQKEAYAALERSPGNMIWSLGTLLSCDGCSKRLRHPSRG
;
A
#
# COMPACT_ATOMS: atom_id res chain seq x y z
N MET A 1 24.72 -24.90 -10.28
CA MET A 1 23.63 -23.96 -10.62
C MET A 1 23.41 -23.10 -9.39
N LEU A 2 24.09 -21.95 -9.31
CA LEU A 2 23.98 -21.04 -8.16
C LEU A 2 22.67 -20.22 -8.32
N PRO A 3 21.93 -19.95 -7.24
CA PRO A 3 20.74 -19.12 -7.33
C PRO A 3 21.20 -17.71 -7.70
N LEU A 4 20.83 -17.27 -8.91
CA LEU A 4 20.94 -15.86 -9.28
C LEU A 4 20.16 -15.07 -8.21
N CYS A 5 20.86 -14.16 -7.55
CA CYS A 5 20.36 -13.30 -6.49
C CYS A 5 19.06 -12.61 -6.94
N THR A 6 17.90 -13.22 -6.64
CA THR A 6 16.57 -12.69 -6.95
C THR A 6 16.25 -11.44 -6.15
N ASP A 7 17.08 -11.16 -5.14
CA ASP A 7 16.83 -10.14 -4.13
C ASP A 7 17.16 -8.74 -4.68
N GLY A 8 18.16 -8.61 -5.56
CA GLY A 8 18.53 -7.34 -6.19
C GLY A 8 17.37 -6.65 -6.94
N PRO A 9 16.72 -7.30 -7.92
CA PRO A 9 15.58 -6.71 -8.63
C PRO A 9 14.34 -6.54 -7.74
N ASN A 10 14.15 -7.39 -6.73
CA ASN A 10 13.05 -7.26 -5.78
C ASN A 10 13.21 -6.05 -4.87
N GLN A 11 14.42 -5.83 -4.35
CA GLN A 11 14.75 -4.70 -3.49
C GLN A 11 14.59 -3.38 -4.22
N ALA A 12 15.11 -3.28 -5.45
CA ALA A 12 15.00 -2.06 -6.24
C ALA A 12 13.54 -1.74 -6.63
N ALA A 13 12.75 -2.77 -6.96
CA ALA A 13 11.32 -2.59 -7.22
C ALA A 13 10.54 -2.13 -5.99
N LEU A 14 10.88 -2.68 -4.81
CA LEU A 14 10.27 -2.31 -3.54
C LEU A 14 10.58 -0.86 -3.16
N GLU A 15 11.83 -0.43 -3.33
CA GLU A 15 12.25 0.94 -3.08
C GLU A 15 11.49 1.92 -3.99
N GLN A 16 11.37 1.59 -5.28
CA GLN A 16 10.60 2.40 -6.22
C GLN A 16 9.11 2.45 -5.86
N PHE A 17 8.53 1.32 -5.41
CA PHE A 17 7.14 1.27 -4.95
C PHE A 17 6.90 2.17 -3.74
N PHE A 18 7.81 2.15 -2.78
CA PHE A 18 7.71 2.92 -1.53
C PHE A 18 7.84 4.43 -1.71
N ARG A 19 8.43 4.89 -2.82
CA ARG A 19 8.51 6.32 -3.17
C ARG A 19 7.21 6.88 -3.77
N GLN A 20 6.21 6.04 -4.04
CA GLN A 20 4.94 6.48 -4.60
C GLN A 20 4.09 7.20 -3.54
N ALA A 21 3.13 8.01 -4.00
CA ALA A 21 2.05 8.48 -3.15
C ALA A 21 1.03 7.36 -2.91
N VAL A 22 0.36 7.39 -1.75
CA VAL A 22 -0.78 6.52 -1.49
C VAL A 22 -1.82 6.72 -2.58
N ASN A 23 -2.24 5.62 -3.22
CA ASN A 23 -3.16 5.66 -4.35
C ASN A 23 -4.39 4.77 -4.12
N ARG A 24 -5.37 4.88 -5.02
CA ARG A 24 -6.65 4.16 -4.91
C ARG A 24 -6.50 2.64 -5.00
N GLU A 25 -5.54 2.14 -5.78
CA GLU A 25 -5.30 0.70 -5.93
C GLU A 25 -4.78 0.09 -4.63
N MET A 26 -3.83 0.77 -3.97
CA MET A 26 -3.34 0.40 -2.64
C MET A 26 -4.49 0.36 -1.62
N ILE A 27 -5.34 1.38 -1.62
CA ILE A 27 -6.48 1.49 -0.69
C ILE A 27 -7.47 0.35 -0.92
N ALA A 28 -7.86 0.09 -2.16
CA ALA A 28 -8.80 -0.97 -2.51
C ALA A 28 -8.23 -2.36 -2.16
N PHE A 29 -6.95 -2.58 -2.42
CA PHE A 29 -6.25 -3.83 -2.07
C PHE A 29 -6.26 -4.09 -0.57
N LEU A 30 -5.97 -3.08 0.26
CA LEU A 30 -6.00 -3.21 1.71
C LEU A 30 -7.42 -3.39 2.25
N ALA A 31 -8.42 -2.73 1.63
CA ALA A 31 -9.82 -2.90 1.98
C ALA A 31 -10.28 -4.35 1.74
N ASP A 32 -10.02 -4.89 0.54
CA ASP A 32 -10.36 -6.28 0.19
C ASP A 32 -9.70 -7.30 1.11
N ALA A 33 -8.42 -7.09 1.45
CA ALA A 33 -7.72 -7.93 2.40
C ALA A 33 -8.39 -7.92 3.79
N ALA A 34 -8.76 -6.74 4.31
CA ALA A 34 -9.45 -6.61 5.58
C ALA A 34 -10.85 -7.25 5.54
N HIS A 35 -11.60 -7.09 4.45
CA HIS A 35 -12.88 -7.78 4.24
C HIS A 35 -12.73 -9.29 4.22
N THR A 36 -11.69 -9.80 3.56
CA THR A 36 -11.35 -11.21 3.53
C THR A 36 -11.10 -11.73 4.93
N VAL A 37 -10.30 -11.04 5.75
CA VAL A 37 -10.06 -11.42 7.15
C VAL A 37 -11.35 -11.40 7.97
N ALA A 38 -12.16 -10.34 7.82
CA ALA A 38 -13.42 -10.17 8.54
C ALA A 38 -14.47 -11.25 8.21
N SER A 39 -14.41 -11.82 7.00
CA SER A 39 -15.34 -12.84 6.52
C SER A 39 -15.03 -14.23 7.07
N HIS A 40 -13.85 -14.46 7.63
CA HIS A 40 -13.53 -15.72 8.30
C HIS A 40 -14.08 -15.67 9.73
N PRO A 41 -15.11 -16.45 10.06
CA PRO A 41 -15.61 -16.51 11.42
C PRO A 41 -14.51 -17.07 12.32
N ALA A 42 -14.33 -16.41 13.45
CA ALA A 42 -13.16 -16.55 14.27
C ALA A 42 -13.56 -17.10 15.65
N ASP A 43 -13.26 -18.38 15.94
CA ASP A 43 -12.94 -18.74 17.33
C ASP A 43 -11.55 -18.21 17.62
N ILE A 44 -11.50 -16.90 17.78
CA ILE A 44 -10.37 -16.30 18.45
C ILE A 44 -10.61 -16.29 19.97
N PHE A 45 -11.88 -16.40 20.40
CA PHE A 45 -12.30 -15.97 21.74
C PHE A 45 -12.63 -17.09 22.72
N SER A 46 -12.61 -18.36 22.29
CA SER A 46 -12.90 -19.49 23.18
C SER A 46 -11.66 -20.12 23.84
N ALA A 47 -10.45 -19.58 23.64
CA ALA A 47 -9.21 -20.20 24.13
C ALA A 47 -8.63 -19.62 25.44
N SER A 48 -9.19 -18.54 26.01
CA SER A 48 -8.85 -18.11 27.38
C SER A 48 -9.90 -17.10 27.93
N PRO A 49 -10.36 -17.26 29.19
CA PRO A 49 -11.29 -16.32 29.83
C PRO A 49 -10.73 -14.88 29.92
N ASP A 50 -9.40 -14.70 29.90
CA ASP A 50 -8.78 -13.36 29.90
C ASP A 50 -8.98 -12.64 28.56
N ILE A 51 -8.87 -13.37 27.44
CA ILE A 51 -9.08 -12.87 26.08
C ILE A 51 -10.56 -12.49 25.88
N HIS A 52 -11.48 -13.25 26.46
CA HIS A 52 -12.92 -12.99 26.38
C HIS A 52 -13.27 -11.61 26.98
N ASN A 53 -12.68 -11.23 28.10
CA ASN A 53 -12.86 -9.90 28.71
C ASN A 53 -12.15 -8.77 27.95
N LEU A 54 -11.05 -9.09 27.24
CA LEU A 54 -10.35 -8.16 26.35
C LEU A 54 -11.05 -7.97 25.00
N LEU A 55 -11.96 -8.85 24.59
CA LEU A 55 -12.64 -8.82 23.28
C LEU A 55 -14.16 -8.67 23.33
N LEU A 56 -14.74 -8.73 24.52
CA LEU A 56 -16.03 -8.13 24.77
C LEU A 56 -15.96 -6.63 24.45
N PRO A 57 -16.91 -6.07 23.69
CA PRO A 57 -17.07 -4.63 23.61
C PRO A 57 -17.43 -4.10 25.01
N PRO A 58 -17.28 -2.78 25.27
CA PRO A 58 -18.19 -2.15 26.22
C PRO A 58 -19.61 -2.30 25.64
N SER A 59 -20.32 -3.36 26.04
CA SER A 59 -21.74 -3.61 25.77
C SER A 59 -22.24 -3.33 24.33
N ARG A 60 -21.77 -4.01 23.27
CA ARG A 60 -22.38 -3.87 21.91
C ARG A 60 -22.38 -5.10 20.98
N CYS A 61 -22.15 -6.32 21.48
CA CYS A 61 -22.25 -7.54 20.64
C CYS A 61 -23.34 -8.52 21.11
N VAL A 62 -24.18 -8.11 22.05
CA VAL A 62 -25.52 -8.69 22.24
C VAL A 62 -26.47 -7.71 21.55
N GLU A 63 -27.16 -8.17 20.50
CA GLU A 63 -28.32 -7.53 19.86
C GLU A 63 -28.51 -6.04 20.19
N SER A 64 -27.84 -5.12 19.48
CA SER A 64 -28.05 -3.68 19.72
C SER A 64 -28.91 -3.04 18.64
N PRO A 65 -30.05 -2.38 18.97
CA PRO A 65 -30.48 -1.18 18.25
C PRO A 65 -29.35 -0.13 18.31
N PRO A 66 -29.28 0.81 17.34
CA PRO A 66 -28.10 1.04 16.53
C PRO A 66 -26.90 1.59 17.30
N LEU A 67 -25.75 1.55 16.62
CA LEU A 67 -24.60 2.42 16.86
C LEU A 67 -25.07 3.85 17.19
N ARG A 68 -24.18 4.75 17.63
CA ARG A 68 -24.52 6.19 17.57
C ARG A 68 -24.59 6.64 16.10
N SER A 69 -25.56 6.12 15.34
CA SER A 69 -26.04 6.60 14.06
C SER A 69 -27.05 7.68 14.38
N VAL A 70 -26.56 8.88 14.64
CA VAL A 70 -27.40 10.04 14.38
C VAL A 70 -27.41 10.17 12.86
N GLY A 71 -28.40 9.54 12.21
CA GLY A 71 -28.84 9.79 10.83
C GLY A 71 -27.92 9.43 9.65
N HIS A 72 -26.64 9.10 9.85
CA HIS A 72 -25.65 9.06 8.77
C HIS A 72 -24.86 7.73 8.77
N GLY A 73 -24.83 7.03 7.63
CA GLY A 73 -24.32 5.65 7.50
C GLY A 73 -22.82 5.49 7.83
N LEU A 74 -22.36 4.24 7.98
CA LEU A 74 -20.93 3.92 8.13
C LEU A 74 -20.18 4.19 6.81
N PRO A 75 -19.03 4.88 6.80
CA PRO A 75 -18.24 5.06 5.59
C PRO A 75 -17.75 3.70 5.08
N THR A 76 -17.61 3.54 3.77
CA THR A 76 -16.96 2.35 3.21
C THR A 76 -15.53 2.23 3.74
N LEU A 77 -14.97 1.03 3.68
CA LEU A 77 -13.63 0.82 4.20
C LEU A 77 -12.59 1.60 3.41
N GLU A 78 -12.76 1.74 2.10
CA GLU A 78 -11.89 2.54 1.23
C GLU A 78 -11.92 4.02 1.63
N VAL A 79 -13.12 4.57 1.90
CA VAL A 79 -13.26 5.95 2.39
C VAL A 79 -12.58 6.11 3.73
N PHE A 80 -12.74 5.14 4.63
CA PHE A 80 -12.08 5.14 5.93
C PHE A 80 -10.56 5.09 5.82
N ILE A 81 -10.01 4.19 4.99
CA ILE A 81 -8.55 4.06 4.76
C ILE A 81 -8.01 5.35 4.14
N ALA A 82 -8.68 5.90 3.13
CA ALA A 82 -8.27 7.13 2.46
C ALA A 82 -8.18 8.30 3.44
N GLN A 83 -9.25 8.51 4.22
CA GLN A 83 -9.29 9.58 5.21
C GLN A 83 -8.26 9.39 6.32
N LEU A 84 -8.06 8.15 6.76
CA LEU A 84 -7.06 7.83 7.78
C LEU A 84 -5.65 8.12 7.25
N ALA A 85 -5.35 7.72 6.01
CA ALA A 85 -4.05 7.95 5.40
C ALA A 85 -3.72 9.45 5.25
N ILE A 86 -4.71 10.26 4.88
CA ILE A 86 -4.59 11.72 4.79
C ILE A 86 -4.38 12.33 6.18
N THR A 87 -5.24 12.00 7.15
CA THR A 87 -5.22 12.64 8.48
C THR A 87 -4.01 12.24 9.32
N SER A 88 -3.50 11.02 9.17
CA SER A 88 -2.29 10.56 9.85
C SER A 88 -1.01 10.84 9.05
N ASN A 89 -1.11 11.36 7.82
CA ASN A 89 -0.01 11.54 6.88
C ASN A 89 0.88 10.28 6.76
N VAL A 90 0.26 9.10 6.68
CA VAL A 90 1.01 7.83 6.63
C VAL A 90 1.65 7.64 5.26
N GLN A 91 2.89 7.18 5.25
CA GLN A 91 3.61 6.87 4.02
C GLN A 91 3.31 5.45 3.53
N VAL A 92 3.53 5.22 2.22
CA VAL A 92 3.32 3.91 1.57
C VAL A 92 4.03 2.75 2.29
N PRO A 93 5.30 2.84 2.75
CA PRO A 93 5.95 1.74 3.46
C PRO A 93 5.15 1.27 4.68
N THR A 94 4.70 2.21 5.51
CA THR A 94 3.94 1.93 6.74
C THR A 94 2.54 1.43 6.41
N LEU A 95 1.83 2.11 5.49
CA LEU A 95 0.48 1.75 5.09
C LEU A 95 0.44 0.35 4.47
N MET A 96 1.33 0.06 3.53
CA MET A 96 1.32 -1.20 2.80
C MET A 96 1.81 -2.36 3.65
N SER A 97 2.68 -2.12 4.65
CA SER A 97 3.09 -3.16 5.61
C SER A 97 1.94 -3.73 6.44
N THR A 98 0.80 -3.04 6.53
CA THR A 98 -0.39 -3.54 7.23
C THR A 98 -0.92 -4.85 6.64
N ILE A 99 -0.70 -5.11 5.35
CA ILE A 99 -1.10 -6.36 4.69
C ILE A 99 -0.48 -7.59 5.37
N ILE A 100 0.75 -7.47 5.87
CA ILE A 100 1.47 -8.58 6.51
C ILE A 100 0.77 -8.98 7.80
N PHE A 101 0.34 -8.01 8.59
CA PHE A 101 -0.39 -8.28 9.84
C PHE A 101 -1.77 -8.87 9.57
N MET A 102 -2.48 -8.39 8.54
CA MET A 102 -3.75 -8.95 8.11
C MET A 102 -3.60 -10.39 7.59
N ALA A 103 -2.57 -10.67 6.79
CA ALA A 103 -2.26 -12.02 6.30
C ALA A 103 -1.90 -12.98 7.44
N ARG A 104 -1.07 -12.54 8.40
CA ARG A 104 -0.72 -13.32 9.60
C ARG A 104 -1.94 -13.56 10.49
N LEU A 105 -2.80 -12.55 10.65
CA LEU A 105 -4.04 -12.70 11.38
C LEU A 105 -4.92 -13.76 10.70
N LYS A 106 -5.15 -13.65 9.39
CA LYS A 106 -5.90 -14.64 8.59
C LYS A 106 -5.37 -16.05 8.78
N ALA A 107 -4.06 -16.25 8.72
CA ALA A 107 -3.43 -17.57 8.88
C ALA A 107 -3.66 -18.20 10.27
N LYS A 108 -3.94 -17.37 11.29
CA LYS A 108 -4.29 -17.85 12.64
C LYS A 108 -5.79 -18.10 12.82
N LEU A 109 -6.64 -17.61 11.91
CA LEU A 109 -8.08 -17.86 11.95
C LEU A 109 -8.35 -19.28 11.42
N ARG A 110 -8.93 -20.15 12.25
CA ARG A 110 -9.37 -21.49 11.83
C ARG A 110 -10.68 -21.37 11.04
N PRO A 111 -10.85 -22.04 9.88
CA PRO A 111 -12.07 -21.95 9.06
C PRO A 111 -13.36 -22.47 9.72
N THR A 112 -13.25 -23.34 10.72
CA THR A 112 -14.37 -24.15 11.24
C THR A 112 -15.08 -23.53 12.45
N ALA A 113 -14.74 -22.30 12.81
CA ALA A 113 -15.11 -21.76 14.11
C ALA A 113 -16.22 -20.70 14.03
N GLN A 114 -17.28 -20.91 14.79
CA GLN A 114 -18.40 -19.99 14.89
C GLN A 114 -18.15 -19.02 16.07
N GLY A 115 -17.44 -17.92 15.81
CA GLY A 115 -17.11 -16.95 16.85
C GLY A 115 -16.94 -15.53 16.30
N LEU A 116 -17.46 -14.57 17.08
CA LEU A 116 -17.49 -13.10 16.92
C LEU A 116 -16.95 -12.51 15.60
N ARG A 117 -17.84 -11.88 14.82
CA ARG A 117 -17.49 -11.12 13.61
C ARG A 117 -16.81 -9.80 14.00
N CYS A 118 -15.56 -9.61 13.60
CA CYS A 118 -14.88 -8.31 13.68
C CYS A 118 -15.17 -7.48 12.42
N SER A 119 -15.47 -6.19 12.56
CA SER A 119 -15.61 -5.30 11.40
C SER A 119 -14.25 -5.08 10.71
N PRO A 120 -14.20 -4.99 9.38
CA PRO A 120 -12.94 -4.83 8.66
C PRO A 120 -12.23 -3.49 8.96
N HIS A 121 -12.97 -2.43 9.33
CA HIS A 121 -12.40 -1.16 9.81
C HIS A 121 -11.51 -1.34 11.06
N ARG A 122 -11.92 -2.21 11.98
CA ARG A 122 -11.16 -2.51 13.21
C ARG A 122 -9.88 -3.30 12.89
N ILE A 123 -9.99 -4.30 12.02
CA ILE A 123 -8.87 -5.12 11.57
C ILE A 123 -7.81 -4.24 10.89
N PHE A 124 -8.26 -3.36 10.00
CA PHE A 124 -7.38 -2.43 9.30
C PHE A 124 -6.73 -1.44 10.28
N LEU A 125 -7.51 -0.76 11.12
CA LEU A 125 -7.00 0.23 12.07
C LEU A 125 -5.98 -0.38 13.04
N ALA A 126 -6.28 -1.54 13.61
CA ALA A 126 -5.35 -2.25 14.49
C ALA A 126 -4.02 -2.56 13.78
N SER A 127 -4.11 -3.06 12.53
CA SER A 127 -2.94 -3.39 11.72
C SER A 127 -2.09 -2.16 11.42
N LEU A 128 -2.73 -1.02 11.14
CA LEU A 128 -2.06 0.26 10.90
C LEU A 128 -1.38 0.81 12.15
N ILE A 129 -2.02 0.73 13.32
CA ILE A 129 -1.42 1.16 14.59
C ILE A 129 -0.13 0.37 14.85
N ILE A 130 -0.17 -0.95 14.69
CA ILE A 130 1.02 -1.80 14.88
C ILE A 130 2.11 -1.43 13.87
N ALA A 131 1.79 -1.33 12.58
CA ALA A 131 2.75 -0.95 11.55
C ALA A 131 3.38 0.42 11.84
N GLY A 132 2.55 1.40 12.20
CA GLY A 132 2.97 2.76 12.53
C GLY A 132 3.94 2.81 13.70
N LYS A 133 3.69 2.03 14.76
CA LYS A 133 4.57 1.96 15.94
C LYS A 133 5.83 1.12 15.72
N LEU A 134 5.80 0.16 14.80
CA LEU A 134 6.93 -0.71 14.53
C LEU A 134 7.96 -0.08 13.58
N LEU A 135 7.49 0.67 12.58
CA LEU A 135 8.31 1.09 11.44
C LEU A 135 8.81 2.54 11.53
N ASN A 136 8.35 3.32 12.51
CA ASN A 136 8.70 4.73 12.63
C ASN A 136 9.30 4.99 14.02
N ASP A 137 10.44 5.67 14.06
CA ASP A 137 11.12 6.04 15.31
C ASP A 137 10.22 6.94 16.19
N ASP A 138 9.54 7.88 15.54
CA ASP A 138 8.48 8.70 16.14
C ASP A 138 7.12 8.26 15.60
N SER A 139 6.28 7.71 16.47
CA SER A 139 4.95 7.22 16.10
C SER A 139 3.84 7.90 16.92
N PRO A 140 2.65 8.14 16.32
CA PRO A 140 1.53 8.73 17.05
C PRO A 140 1.07 7.84 18.21
N THR A 141 0.77 8.46 19.36
CA THR A 141 0.16 7.76 20.49
C THR A 141 -1.28 7.34 20.15
N ASN A 142 -1.85 6.41 20.91
CA ASN A 142 -3.24 5.94 20.69
C ASN A 142 -4.28 7.05 20.80
N LYS A 143 -3.99 8.12 21.55
CA LYS A 143 -4.84 9.32 21.60
C LYS A 143 -4.90 10.01 20.24
N TYR A 144 -3.80 10.05 19.49
CA TYR A 144 -3.77 10.60 18.14
C TYR A 144 -4.45 9.66 17.14
N TRP A 145 -4.20 8.34 17.22
CA TRP A 145 -4.90 7.37 16.37
C TRP A 145 -6.43 7.41 16.53
N ALA A 146 -6.94 7.61 17.75
CA ALA A 146 -8.36 7.83 17.97
C ALA A 146 -8.89 9.07 17.21
N ARG A 147 -8.13 10.18 17.25
CA ARG A 147 -8.46 11.40 16.51
C ARG A 147 -8.40 11.18 15.00
N TYR A 148 -7.36 10.54 14.47
CA TYR A 148 -7.23 10.27 13.02
C TYR A 148 -8.32 9.35 12.50
N SER A 149 -8.78 8.40 13.33
CA SER A 149 -9.89 7.50 12.95
C SER A 149 -11.26 8.16 12.91
N SER A 150 -11.37 9.41 13.39
CA SER A 150 -12.65 10.14 13.43
C SER A 150 -12.97 10.77 12.08
N ILE A 151 -14.09 10.37 11.50
CA ILE A 151 -14.69 10.92 10.30
C ILE A 151 -15.98 11.61 10.71
N ASN A 152 -16.00 12.93 10.51
CA ASN A 152 -17.18 13.76 10.72
C ASN A 152 -17.41 14.58 9.46
N THR A 153 -18.18 14.02 8.54
CA THR A 153 -18.65 14.68 7.31
C THR A 153 -20.17 14.76 7.37
N GLY A 154 -20.77 15.59 6.51
CA GLY A 154 -22.24 15.70 6.42
C GLY A 154 -22.94 14.36 6.09
N GLU A 155 -22.20 13.38 5.59
CA GLU A 155 -22.71 12.06 5.20
C GLU A 155 -22.39 10.95 6.20
N HIS A 156 -21.37 11.13 7.05
CA HIS A 156 -20.83 10.11 7.94
C HIS A 156 -20.37 10.69 9.28
N THR A 157 -20.81 10.07 10.38
CA THR A 157 -20.22 10.30 11.71
C THR A 157 -19.74 8.96 12.27
N PHE A 158 -18.44 8.73 12.21
CA PHE A 158 -17.81 7.48 12.61
C PHE A 158 -16.43 7.72 13.22
N GLY A 159 -16.01 6.89 14.17
CA GLY A 159 -14.65 6.95 14.71
C GLY A 159 -14.50 6.07 15.94
N PHE A 160 -13.25 5.86 16.35
CA PHE A 160 -12.91 5.08 17.53
C PHE A 160 -12.38 6.00 18.63
N ASN A 161 -12.86 5.78 19.86
CA ASN A 161 -12.30 6.49 21.01
C ASN A 161 -10.97 5.87 21.46
N CYS A 162 -10.25 6.57 22.34
CA CYS A 162 -8.92 6.13 22.80
C CYS A 162 -8.96 4.74 23.48
N THR A 163 -10.00 4.43 24.24
CA THR A 163 -10.16 3.13 24.90
C THR A 163 -10.35 2.01 23.86
N GLU A 164 -11.14 2.25 22.83
CA GLU A 164 -11.31 1.31 21.72
C GLU A 164 -9.99 1.10 20.96
N VAL A 165 -9.27 2.17 20.64
CA VAL A 165 -7.95 2.09 19.97
C VAL A 165 -6.94 1.29 20.81
N ASN A 166 -6.87 1.55 22.12
CA ASN A 166 -6.02 0.78 23.04
C ASN A 166 -6.38 -0.70 23.02
N LEU A 167 -7.68 -1.00 22.96
CA LEU A 167 -8.16 -2.36 22.93
C LEU A 167 -7.79 -3.04 21.62
N LEU A 168 -8.05 -2.40 20.48
CA LEU A 168 -7.70 -2.89 19.14
C LEU A 168 -6.22 -3.26 19.02
N GLU A 169 -5.33 -2.40 19.52
CA GLU A 169 -3.89 -2.67 19.54
C GLU A 169 -3.57 -3.90 20.39
N LYS A 170 -4.01 -3.94 21.66
CA LYS A 170 -3.74 -5.05 22.58
C LYS A 170 -4.26 -6.38 22.04
N GLN A 171 -5.46 -6.36 21.47
CA GLN A 171 -6.08 -7.51 20.85
C GLN A 171 -5.20 -8.04 19.71
N LEU A 172 -4.86 -7.21 18.72
CA LEU A 172 -4.07 -7.67 17.58
C LEU A 172 -2.68 -8.16 18.00
N LEU A 173 -2.01 -7.50 18.95
CA LEU A 173 -0.73 -7.95 19.52
C LEU A 173 -0.84 -9.36 20.12
N PHE A 174 -1.89 -9.60 20.90
CA PHE A 174 -2.16 -10.90 21.50
C PHE A 174 -2.39 -11.97 20.42
N LEU A 175 -3.22 -11.65 19.41
CA LEU A 175 -3.51 -12.56 18.31
C LEU A 175 -2.29 -12.91 17.49
N LEU A 176 -1.41 -11.95 17.25
CA LEU A 176 -0.14 -12.18 16.57
C LEU A 176 0.88 -12.89 17.47
N SER A 177 0.59 -13.08 18.76
CA SER A 177 1.52 -13.61 19.76
C SER A 177 2.83 -12.84 19.73
N TRP A 178 2.74 -11.51 19.56
CA TRP A 178 3.89 -10.60 19.46
C TRP A 178 4.89 -10.92 18.32
N LYS A 179 4.50 -11.74 17.34
CA LYS A 179 5.32 -12.01 16.14
C LYS A 179 5.18 -10.85 15.14
N LEU A 180 5.88 -9.74 15.45
CA LEU A 180 5.76 -8.48 14.71
C LEU A 180 6.85 -8.25 13.66
N ARG A 181 7.99 -8.95 13.77
CA ARG A 181 9.12 -8.79 12.83
C ARG A 181 8.65 -8.93 11.38
N ILE A 182 8.87 -7.92 10.55
CA ILE A 182 8.63 -7.94 9.11
C ILE A 182 9.96 -8.33 8.44
N THR A 183 9.92 -9.28 7.52
CA THR A 183 11.08 -9.61 6.67
C THR A 183 10.87 -9.13 5.24
N GLU A 184 11.94 -9.04 4.46
CA GLU A 184 11.86 -8.72 3.03
C GLU A 184 11.02 -9.73 2.27
N GLN A 185 11.11 -11.02 2.63
CA GLN A 185 10.31 -12.08 2.02
C GLN A 185 8.81 -11.90 2.29
N ASP A 186 8.42 -11.35 3.45
CA ASP A 186 7.03 -10.98 3.68
C ASP A 186 6.58 -9.86 2.73
N LEU A 187 7.41 -8.83 2.56
CA LEU A 187 7.11 -7.72 1.65
C LEU A 187 7.01 -8.19 0.21
N TRP A 188 7.96 -9.02 -0.26
CA TRP A 188 7.93 -9.53 -1.64
C TRP A 188 6.71 -10.40 -1.90
N ARG A 189 6.34 -11.24 -0.93
CA ARG A 189 5.18 -12.14 -1.06
C ARG A 189 3.87 -11.37 -1.08
N GLU A 190 3.64 -10.50 -0.10
CA GLU A 190 2.34 -9.82 0.05
C GLU A 190 2.17 -8.65 -0.91
N LEU A 191 3.26 -8.01 -1.36
CA LEU A 191 3.22 -6.88 -2.29
C LEU A 191 3.53 -7.26 -3.74
N ASP A 192 3.63 -8.56 -4.06
CA ASP A 192 4.02 -9.04 -5.39
C ASP A 192 3.16 -8.43 -6.52
N VAL A 193 1.86 -8.24 -6.26
CA VAL A 193 0.91 -7.61 -7.19
C VAL A 193 1.36 -6.21 -7.63
N PHE A 194 2.01 -5.45 -6.76
CA PHE A 194 2.55 -4.12 -7.06
C PHE A 194 3.99 -4.16 -7.55
N LEU A 195 4.80 -5.11 -7.05
CA LEU A 195 6.22 -5.22 -7.41
C LEU A 195 6.43 -5.83 -8.79
N LYS A 196 5.57 -6.75 -9.23
CA LYS A 196 5.69 -7.44 -10.52
C LYS A 196 5.65 -6.47 -11.71
N PRO A 197 4.70 -5.52 -11.82
CA PRO A 197 4.72 -4.52 -12.88
C PRO A 197 5.99 -3.66 -12.88
N ILE A 198 6.49 -3.29 -11.69
CA ILE A 198 7.70 -2.47 -11.55
C ILE A 198 8.92 -3.26 -12.06
N ARG A 199 9.11 -4.50 -11.61
CA ARG A 199 10.21 -5.37 -12.08
C ARG A 199 10.21 -5.52 -13.61
N VAL A 200 9.04 -5.72 -14.22
CA VAL A 200 8.92 -5.84 -15.68
C VAL A 200 9.35 -4.54 -16.38
N ARG A 201 8.91 -3.37 -15.88
CA ARG A 201 9.32 -2.08 -16.44
C ARG A 201 10.83 -1.87 -16.34
N MET A 202 11.42 -2.15 -15.17
CA MET A 202 12.86 -2.03 -14.95
C MET A 202 13.67 -2.89 -15.91
N VAL A 203 13.27 -4.16 -16.12
CA VAL A 203 13.95 -5.06 -17.07
C VAL A 203 13.84 -4.53 -18.50
N ASN A 204 12.68 -4.01 -18.89
CA ASN A 204 12.48 -3.45 -20.23
C ASN A 204 13.33 -2.18 -20.45
N GLU A 205 13.40 -1.30 -19.46
CA GLU A 205 14.25 -0.10 -19.51
C GLU A 205 15.73 -0.45 -19.61
N THR A 206 16.21 -1.43 -18.85
CA THR A 206 17.59 -1.91 -18.94
C THR A 206 17.89 -2.45 -20.34
N ARG A 207 17.01 -3.30 -20.88
CA ARG A 207 17.15 -3.84 -22.25
C ARG A 207 17.16 -2.74 -23.32
N GLN A 208 16.31 -1.72 -23.18
CA GLN A 208 16.28 -0.58 -24.09
C GLN A 208 17.58 0.23 -24.02
N LYS A 209 18.09 0.51 -22.82
CA LYS A 209 19.37 1.22 -22.63
C LYS A 209 20.55 0.42 -23.21
N GLU A 210 20.56 -0.89 -23.01
CA GLU A 210 21.59 -1.78 -23.58
C GLU A 210 21.53 -1.81 -25.11
N ALA A 211 20.33 -1.92 -25.69
CA ALA A 211 20.14 -1.88 -27.15
C ALA A 211 20.59 -0.55 -27.75
N TYR A 212 20.22 0.57 -27.12
CA TYR A 212 20.63 1.91 -27.53
C TYR A 212 22.16 2.08 -27.44
N ALA A 213 22.79 1.65 -26.33
CA ALA A 213 24.24 1.69 -26.17
C ALA A 213 24.98 0.78 -27.16
N ALA A 214 24.39 -0.35 -27.56
CA ALA A 214 24.97 -1.23 -28.58
C ALA A 214 24.95 -0.58 -29.97
N LEU A 215 23.89 0.18 -30.30
CA LEU A 215 23.82 0.96 -31.54
C LEU A 215 24.88 2.07 -31.57
N GLU A 216 25.10 2.77 -30.46
CA GLU A 216 26.12 3.83 -30.35
C GLU A 216 27.56 3.28 -30.47
N ARG A 217 27.81 2.06 -29.99
CA ARG A 217 29.13 1.41 -30.09
C ARG A 217 29.43 0.83 -31.48
N SER A 218 28.45 0.76 -32.37
CA SER A 218 28.66 0.23 -33.72
C SER A 218 29.51 1.21 -34.55
N PRO A 219 30.67 0.79 -35.10
CA PRO A 219 31.59 1.68 -35.82
C PRO A 219 31.01 2.30 -37.11
N GLY A 220 29.80 1.88 -37.54
CA GLY A 220 29.10 2.46 -38.69
C GLY A 220 28.36 3.78 -38.44
N ASN A 221 28.27 4.26 -37.19
CA ASN A 221 27.49 5.46 -36.86
C ASN A 221 28.28 6.79 -36.89
N MET A 222 29.54 6.77 -37.33
CA MET A 222 30.37 7.97 -37.52
C MET A 222 30.00 8.79 -38.79
N ILE A 223 28.94 8.42 -39.51
CA ILE A 223 28.54 9.10 -40.76
C ILE A 223 27.38 10.09 -40.57
N TRP A 224 26.60 9.99 -39.48
CA TRP A 224 25.50 10.94 -39.22
C TRP A 224 25.86 12.10 -38.28
N SER A 225 27.02 12.08 -37.59
CA SER A 225 27.43 13.17 -36.69
C SER A 225 28.25 14.29 -37.36
N LEU A 226 28.65 14.14 -38.63
CA LEU A 226 29.39 15.16 -39.40
C LEU A 226 28.60 15.79 -40.56
N GLY A 227 27.31 15.47 -40.70
CA GLY A 227 26.47 15.89 -41.83
C GLY A 227 25.66 17.18 -41.65
N THR A 228 25.76 17.91 -40.54
CA THR A 228 24.90 19.10 -40.29
C THR A 228 25.64 20.45 -40.33
N LEU A 229 26.93 20.52 -40.68
CA LEU A 229 27.66 21.81 -40.59
C LEU A 229 28.58 22.21 -41.74
N LEU A 230 28.56 21.55 -42.90
CA LEU A 230 29.31 22.02 -44.07
C LEU A 230 28.49 21.89 -45.35
N SER A 231 27.72 22.92 -45.66
CA SER A 231 27.49 23.34 -47.03
C SER A 231 27.61 24.86 -47.10
N CYS A 232 28.85 25.33 -47.02
CA CYS A 232 29.23 26.68 -47.44
C CYS A 232 29.08 26.80 -48.96
N ASP A 233 28.39 27.87 -49.37
CA ASP A 233 28.69 28.79 -50.46
C ASP A 233 29.33 28.28 -51.76
N GLY A 234 28.67 28.61 -52.88
CA GLY A 234 29.41 29.09 -54.06
C GLY A 234 28.91 28.72 -55.46
N CYS A 235 27.94 29.50 -55.95
CA CYS A 235 27.91 30.07 -57.32
C CYS A 235 27.86 29.15 -58.56
N SER A 236 26.77 29.21 -59.34
CA SER A 236 26.68 30.07 -60.54
C SER A 236 25.75 29.51 -61.65
N LYS A 237 25.09 30.46 -62.33
CA LYS A 237 24.47 30.43 -63.66
C LYS A 237 22.98 30.06 -63.76
N ARG A 238 22.17 31.11 -63.97
CA ARG A 238 21.20 31.10 -65.08
C ARG A 238 20.96 32.53 -65.63
N LEU A 239 21.46 32.75 -66.84
CA LEU A 239 21.15 33.87 -67.73
C LEU A 239 19.83 33.58 -68.47
N ARG A 240 18.91 34.55 -68.52
CA ARG A 240 18.26 35.18 -69.72
C ARG A 240 16.87 35.77 -69.38
N HIS A 241 16.82 37.11 -69.32
CA HIS A 241 16.01 38.11 -70.09
C HIS A 241 14.56 37.80 -70.57
N PRO A 242 13.78 38.81 -71.02
CA PRO A 242 13.41 40.10 -70.40
C PRO A 242 11.89 40.42 -70.64
N SER A 243 11.48 41.69 -70.45
CA SER A 243 10.26 42.39 -70.97
C SER A 243 9.10 42.52 -69.97
N ARG A 244 8.30 43.59 -69.89
CA ARG A 244 8.25 45.01 -70.33
C ARG A 244 6.83 45.44 -69.88
N GLY A 245 6.64 46.69 -69.46
CA GLY A 245 5.30 47.27 -69.23
C GLY A 245 5.27 48.20 -68.04
#